data_AF-A0A7R9K3I6-F1
#
_entry.id   AF-A0A7R9K3I6-F1
#
_cell.length_a   1.000
_cell.length_b   1.000
_cell.length_c   1.000
_cell.angle_alpha   90.00
_cell.angle_beta   90.00
_cell.angle_gamma   90.00
#
_symmetry.space_group_name_H-M   'P 1'
#
loop_
_entity.id
_entity.type
_entity.pdbx_description
1 polymer ?
#
loop_
_entity_poly.entity_id
_entity_poly.type
_entity_poly.pdbx_seq_one_letter_code
_entity_poly.pdbx_strand_id
1 'polypeptide(L)'
;MAGEVVVDALPYIDQGYDEPGVREATEIMRSEFERMQQRLPMDVLSMKRYELPPPPAGKMTDIAAWTECVENSLAQLEHQATRICNLELMVEYGCEAWKSYLEVLVQLVTQAQKQLTTMRKQIQEINWQRKNMQTQGGDKLRNLESSWVGLVSKNYEIEQACAQLEKEEGKEDGDKSVVKANGSQGKEGTGQSDVKEKKEENKPNDRTKPVDPSQ
;
A
#
# COMPACT_ATOMS: atom_id res chain seq x y z
N MET A 1 15.46 -19.42 23.01
CA MET A 1 15.36 -18.39 21.98
C MET A 1 13.91 -18.31 21.57
N ALA A 2 13.23 -17.23 21.95
CA ALA A 2 11.83 -17.03 21.60
C ALA A 2 11.72 -17.04 20.08
N GLY A 3 10.85 -17.91 19.54
CA GLY A 3 10.56 -17.95 18.12
C GLY A 3 10.04 -16.59 17.72
N GLU A 4 10.80 -15.90 16.89
CA GLU A 4 10.37 -14.65 16.26
C GLU A 4 9.15 -15.00 15.42
N VAL A 5 7.97 -14.69 15.95
CA VAL A 5 6.72 -14.76 15.20
C VAL A 5 6.83 -13.67 14.14
N VAL A 6 7.30 -14.04 12.95
CA VAL A 6 7.23 -13.19 11.77
C VAL A 6 5.74 -13.03 11.49
N VAL A 7 5.19 -11.91 11.96
CA VAL A 7 3.84 -11.49 11.60
C VAL A 7 3.85 -11.24 10.09
N ASP A 8 3.22 -12.11 9.32
CA ASP A 8 3.10 -12.02 7.86
C ASP A 8 2.12 -10.90 7.50
N ALA A 9 2.56 -9.65 7.65
CA ALA A 9 1.83 -8.53 7.09
C ALA A 9 2.07 -8.53 5.58
N LEU A 10 1.01 -8.76 4.79
CA LEU A 10 1.02 -8.73 3.34
C LEU A 10 0.55 -7.35 2.88
N PRO A 11 1.45 -6.42 2.53
CA PRO A 11 1.07 -5.05 2.17
C PRO A 11 0.29 -4.98 0.84
N TYR A 12 0.27 -6.08 0.08
CA TYR A 12 -0.55 -6.25 -1.12
C TYR A 12 -1.98 -6.72 -0.83
N ILE A 13 -2.29 -7.04 0.43
CA ILE A 13 -3.61 -7.43 0.93
C ILE A 13 -4.16 -6.34 1.86
N ASP A 14 -3.31 -5.72 2.68
CA ASP A 14 -3.73 -4.72 3.66
C ASP A 14 -3.50 -3.28 3.14
N GLN A 15 -4.53 -2.72 2.48
CA GLN A 15 -4.57 -1.34 1.98
C GLN A 15 -5.06 -0.33 3.05
N GLY A 16 -4.48 -0.36 4.25
CA GLY A 16 -4.98 0.43 5.40
C GLY A 16 -4.14 1.63 5.83
N TYR A 17 -3.05 1.96 5.15
CA TYR A 17 -2.08 2.95 5.66
C TYR A 17 -2.12 4.33 4.99
N ASP A 18 -2.90 4.51 3.92
CA ASP A 18 -3.06 5.80 3.24
C ASP A 18 -4.33 6.53 3.71
N GLU A 19 -4.47 6.73 5.02
CA GLU A 19 -5.52 7.60 5.56
C GLU A 19 -5.10 9.09 5.47
N PRO A 20 -5.92 9.98 4.89
CA PRO A 20 -5.62 11.40 4.76
C PRO A 20 -5.80 12.12 6.10
N GLY A 21 -4.90 11.85 7.05
CA GLY A 21 -4.83 12.51 8.36
C GLY A 21 -3.42 12.93 8.79
N VAL A 22 -2.37 12.49 8.09
CA VAL A 22 -0.95 12.67 8.51
C VAL A 22 -0.28 13.86 7.83
N ARG A 23 -1.02 14.95 7.60
CA ARG A 23 -0.44 16.22 7.16
C ARG A 23 -0.78 17.30 8.18
N GLU A 24 -0.04 17.27 9.27
CA GLU A 24 -0.02 18.37 10.23
C GLU A 24 0.42 19.64 9.50
N ALA A 25 -0.47 20.64 9.48
CA ALA A 25 -0.21 21.95 8.91
C ALA A 25 0.95 22.61 9.67
N THR A 26 1.98 23.03 8.93
CA THR A 26 3.10 23.80 9.46
C THR A 26 2.61 25.11 10.10
N GLU A 27 3.35 25.63 11.07
CA GLU A 27 2.99 26.84 11.82
C GLU A 27 2.73 28.06 10.92
N ILE A 28 3.46 28.15 9.79
CA ILE A 28 3.25 29.16 8.74
C ILE A 28 1.90 29.01 8.03
N MET A 29 1.43 27.77 7.86
CA MET A 29 0.14 27.51 7.23
C MET A 29 -1.01 27.89 8.18
N ARG A 30 -0.84 27.68 9.48
CA ARG A 30 -1.80 28.10 10.52
C ARG A 30 -2.00 29.62 10.55
N SER A 31 -0.91 30.40 10.51
CA SER A 31 -0.98 31.86 10.51
C SER A 31 -1.62 32.43 9.24
N GLU A 32 -1.37 31.81 8.08
CA GLU A 32 -2.00 32.17 6.81
C GLU A 32 -3.52 31.88 6.81
N PHE A 33 -3.94 30.75 7.39
CA PHE A 33 -5.36 30.44 7.58
C PHE A 33 -6.04 31.42 8.53
N GLU A 34 -5.38 31.84 9.60
CA GLU A 34 -5.90 32.83 10.54
C GLU A 34 -6.06 34.21 9.89
N ARG A 35 -5.07 34.67 9.09
CA ARG A 35 -5.19 35.90 8.28
C ARG A 35 -6.39 35.83 7.34
N MET A 36 -6.55 34.72 6.63
CA MET A 36 -7.65 34.51 5.69
C MET A 36 -9.01 34.49 6.38
N GLN A 37 -9.12 33.84 7.56
CA GLN A 37 -10.31 33.83 8.40
C GLN A 37 -10.69 35.24 8.86
N GLN A 38 -9.70 36.07 9.18
CA GLN A 38 -9.88 37.48 9.55
C GLN A 38 -10.10 38.40 8.34
N ARG A 39 -10.07 37.87 7.10
CA ARG A 39 -10.19 38.60 5.83
C ARG A 39 -9.21 39.77 5.70
N LEU A 40 -8.05 39.66 6.34
CA LEU A 40 -7.01 40.67 6.24
C LEU A 40 -6.34 40.56 4.86
N PRO A 41 -6.21 41.67 4.11
CA PRO A 41 -5.46 41.68 2.86
C PRO A 41 -3.99 41.32 3.14
N MET A 42 -3.34 40.70 2.16
CA MET A 42 -1.91 40.41 2.22
C MET A 42 -1.12 41.70 2.32
N ASP A 43 -0.10 41.73 3.18
CA ASP A 43 0.79 42.88 3.26
C ASP A 43 1.52 43.07 1.92
N VAL A 44 1.51 44.30 1.43
CA VAL A 44 2.10 44.63 0.13
C VAL A 44 3.56 44.99 0.33
N LEU A 45 4.42 44.49 -0.55
CA LEU A 45 5.82 44.91 -0.61
C LEU A 45 5.87 46.42 -0.88
N SER A 46 6.32 47.20 0.11
CA SER A 46 6.43 48.65 -0.04
C SER A 46 7.63 49.00 -0.93
N MET A 47 7.35 49.50 -2.13
CA MET A 47 8.37 50.03 -3.04
C MET A 47 8.76 51.49 -2.74
N LYS A 48 8.09 52.14 -1.78
CA LYS A 48 8.33 53.55 -1.41
C LYS A 48 9.79 53.82 -1.01
N ARG A 49 10.49 52.80 -0.51
CA ARG A 49 11.92 52.87 -0.16
C ARG A 49 12.82 53.12 -1.37
N TYR A 50 12.41 52.72 -2.57
CA TYR A 50 13.19 52.84 -3.80
C TYR A 50 12.76 54.02 -4.68
N GLU A 51 11.72 54.74 -4.26
CA GLU A 51 11.23 55.93 -4.92
C GLU A 51 11.85 57.17 -4.29
N LEU A 52 12.01 58.22 -5.10
CA LEU A 52 12.54 59.50 -4.66
C LEU A 52 11.45 60.57 -4.85
N PRO A 53 10.37 60.51 -4.06
CA PRO A 53 9.26 61.43 -4.22
C PRO A 53 9.70 62.86 -3.82
N PRO A 54 9.30 63.88 -4.58
CA PRO A 54 9.47 65.26 -4.14
C PRO A 54 8.61 65.52 -2.89
N PRO A 55 8.94 66.54 -2.09
CA PRO A 55 8.12 66.89 -0.93
C PRO A 55 6.68 67.19 -1.38
N PRO A 56 5.66 66.80 -0.59
CA PRO A 56 4.27 67.02 -0.96
C PRO A 56 3.99 68.50 -1.29
N ALA A 57 3.13 68.77 -2.28
CA ALA A 57 2.87 70.14 -2.77
C ALA A 57 2.46 71.14 -1.66
N GLY A 58 1.85 70.67 -0.56
CA GLY A 58 1.49 71.48 0.60
C GLY A 58 2.61 71.74 1.62
N LYS A 59 3.78 71.12 1.45
CA LYS A 59 4.95 71.20 2.35
C LYS A 59 6.21 71.75 1.66
N MET A 60 6.07 72.38 0.49
CA MET A 60 7.24 72.87 -0.27
C MET A 60 7.97 74.04 0.42
N THR A 61 7.34 74.71 1.38
CA THR A 61 7.99 75.74 2.22
C THR A 61 8.55 75.18 3.53
N ASP A 62 8.26 73.92 3.84
CA ASP A 62 8.70 73.25 5.06
C ASP A 62 10.11 72.69 4.86
N ILE A 63 11.07 73.27 5.58
CA ILE A 63 12.47 72.87 5.52
C ILE A 63 12.63 71.40 5.94
N ALA A 64 11.84 70.92 6.90
CA ALA A 64 11.94 69.54 7.38
C ALA A 64 11.58 68.52 6.29
N ALA A 65 10.55 68.80 5.48
CA ALA A 65 10.15 67.96 4.36
C ALA A 65 11.25 67.89 3.27
N TRP A 66 11.97 68.99 3.04
CA TRP A 66 13.12 68.98 2.13
C TRP A 66 14.31 68.21 2.70
N THR A 67 14.59 68.35 4.00
CA THR A 67 15.65 67.59 4.66
C THR A 67 15.39 66.08 4.57
N GLU A 68 14.16 65.63 4.81
CA GLU A 68 13.76 64.22 4.68
C GLU A 68 13.96 63.69 3.24
N CYS A 69 13.55 64.47 2.23
CA CYS A 69 13.78 64.12 0.82
C CYS A 69 15.29 64.03 0.48
N VAL A 70 16.11 64.94 1.00
CA VAL A 70 17.57 64.94 0.80
C VAL A 70 18.19 63.72 1.48
N GLU A 71 17.82 63.42 2.73
CA GLU A 71 18.31 62.26 3.47
C GLU A 71 17.96 60.95 2.75
N ASN A 72 16.72 60.81 2.25
CA ASN A 72 16.32 59.69 1.42
C ASN A 72 17.16 59.60 0.12
N SER A 73 17.45 60.74 -0.52
CA SER A 73 18.28 60.76 -1.73
C SER A 73 19.73 60.32 -1.47
N LEU A 74 20.30 60.70 -0.33
CA LEU A 74 21.64 60.28 0.08
C LEU A 74 21.68 58.79 0.40
N ALA A 75 20.71 58.29 1.16
CA ALA A 75 20.58 56.86 1.44
C ALA A 75 20.47 56.05 0.12
N GLN A 76 19.71 56.55 -0.85
CA GLN A 76 19.55 55.89 -2.14
C GLN A 76 20.84 55.89 -2.96
N LEU A 77 21.63 56.97 -2.93
CA LEU A 77 22.93 57.04 -3.59
C LEU A 77 23.88 55.97 -3.03
N GLU A 78 23.97 55.83 -1.71
CA GLU A 78 24.80 54.81 -1.05
C GLU A 78 24.33 53.39 -1.39
N HIS A 79 23.01 53.17 -1.46
CA HIS A 79 22.46 51.89 -1.94
C HIS A 79 22.83 51.60 -3.40
N GLN A 80 22.83 52.60 -4.29
CA GLN A 80 23.28 52.40 -5.67
C GLN A 80 24.78 52.13 -5.75
N ALA A 81 25.61 52.82 -4.96
CA ALA A 81 27.06 52.55 -4.89
C ALA A 81 27.34 51.11 -4.44
N THR A 82 26.65 50.67 -3.38
CA THR A 82 26.72 49.27 -2.89
C THR A 82 26.25 48.29 -3.97
N ARG A 83 25.15 48.59 -4.66
CA ARG A 83 24.63 47.76 -5.76
C ARG A 83 25.65 47.63 -6.88
N ILE A 84 26.32 48.72 -7.28
CA ILE A 84 27.36 48.69 -8.31
C ILE A 84 28.50 47.77 -7.86
N CYS A 85 29.02 47.94 -6.64
CA CYS A 85 30.07 47.08 -6.10
C CYS A 85 29.66 45.59 -6.06
N ASN A 86 28.42 45.30 -5.63
CA ASN A 86 27.90 43.93 -5.64
C ASN A 86 27.77 43.36 -7.06
N LEU A 87 27.34 44.18 -8.03
CA LEU A 87 27.24 43.77 -9.42
C LEU A 87 28.62 43.55 -10.05
N GLU A 88 29.61 44.37 -9.73
CA GLU A 88 31.00 44.17 -10.15
C GLU A 88 31.53 42.84 -9.64
N LEU A 89 31.33 42.53 -8.36
CA LEU A 89 31.70 41.25 -7.77
C LEU A 89 30.98 40.07 -8.47
N MET A 90 29.69 40.24 -8.77
CA MET A 90 28.91 39.21 -9.47
C MET A 90 29.37 39.02 -10.92
N VAL A 91 29.75 40.09 -11.62
CA VAL A 91 30.29 40.00 -12.98
C VAL A 91 31.62 39.26 -12.98
N GLU A 92 32.47 39.51 -11.97
CA GLU A 92 33.78 38.88 -11.86
C GLU A 92 33.71 37.40 -11.48
N TYR A 93 32.91 37.03 -10.47
CA TYR A 93 32.91 35.68 -9.90
C TYR A 93 31.64 34.85 -10.18
N GLY A 94 30.56 35.47 -10.68
CA GLY A 94 29.24 34.84 -10.76
C GLY A 94 29.21 33.61 -11.67
N CYS A 95 29.86 33.69 -12.84
CA CYS A 95 29.91 32.55 -13.77
C CYS A 95 30.64 31.35 -13.17
N GLU A 96 31.80 31.56 -12.55
CA GLU A 96 32.59 30.47 -11.96
C GLU A 96 31.95 29.91 -10.68
N ALA A 97 31.37 30.77 -9.83
CA ALA A 97 30.60 30.34 -8.67
C ALA A 97 29.39 29.49 -9.08
N TRP A 98 28.67 29.88 -10.13
CA TRP A 98 27.52 29.13 -10.64
C TRP A 98 27.93 27.77 -11.21
N LYS A 99 29.03 27.69 -11.96
CA LYS A 99 29.56 26.42 -12.48
C LYS A 99 29.94 25.48 -11.34
N SER A 100 30.68 25.97 -10.34
CA SER A 100 31.05 25.17 -9.16
C SER A 100 29.83 24.69 -8.39
N TYR A 101 28.84 25.56 -8.19
CA TYR A 101 27.56 25.17 -7.58
C TYR A 101 26.85 24.07 -8.39
N LEU A 102 26.81 24.21 -9.72
CA LEU A 102 26.20 23.23 -10.61
C LEU A 102 26.91 21.87 -10.53
N GLU A 103 28.24 21.84 -10.46
CA GLU A 103 29.01 20.60 -10.29
C GLU A 103 28.62 19.87 -9.01
N VAL A 104 28.52 20.58 -7.88
CA VAL A 104 28.07 20.00 -6.60
C VAL A 104 26.64 19.49 -6.72
N LEU A 105 25.75 20.26 -7.35
CA LEU A 105 24.36 19.87 -7.53
C LEU A 105 24.21 18.59 -8.39
N VAL A 106 24.99 18.48 -9.47
CA VAL A 106 25.02 17.28 -10.30
C VAL A 106 25.56 16.06 -9.52
N GLN A 107 26.58 16.24 -8.69
CA GLN A 107 27.09 15.17 -7.82
C GLN A 107 26.03 14.68 -6.84
N LEU A 108 25.31 15.60 -6.18
CA LEU A 108 24.23 15.27 -5.24
C LEU A 108 23.10 14.49 -5.92
N VAL A 109 22.66 14.95 -7.09
CA VAL A 109 21.61 14.27 -7.87
C VAL A 109 22.07 12.86 -8.26
N THR A 110 23.31 12.72 -8.73
CA THR A 110 23.87 11.43 -9.12
C THR A 110 23.94 10.47 -7.93
N GLN A 111 24.35 10.96 -6.75
CA GLN A 111 24.40 10.16 -5.53
C GLN A 111 23.00 9.69 -5.09
N ALA A 112 22.00 10.58 -5.11
CA ALA A 112 20.62 10.26 -4.78
C ALA A 112 20.03 9.21 -5.76
N GLN A 113 20.27 9.38 -7.06
CA GLN A 113 19.86 8.40 -8.08
C GLN A 113 20.53 7.04 -7.87
N LYS A 114 21.83 7.02 -7.54
CA LYS A 114 22.56 5.79 -7.20
C LYS A 114 21.97 5.10 -5.98
N GLN A 115 21.67 5.83 -4.91
CA GLN A 115 21.03 5.26 -3.72
C GLN A 115 19.66 4.66 -4.06
N LEU A 116 18.84 5.36 -4.84
CA LEU A 116 17.53 4.89 -5.26
C LEU A 116 17.61 3.62 -6.11
N THR A 117 18.55 3.55 -7.06
CA THR A 117 18.74 2.33 -7.86
C THR A 117 19.23 1.15 -7.03
N THR A 118 20.12 1.36 -6.06
CA THR A 118 20.55 0.31 -5.11
C THR A 118 19.37 -0.21 -4.29
N MET A 119 18.57 0.70 -3.72
CA MET A 119 17.39 0.33 -2.92
C MET A 119 16.37 -0.45 -3.76
N ARG A 120 16.11 -0.03 -5.00
CA ARG A 120 15.23 -0.77 -5.92
C ARG A 120 15.73 -2.19 -6.18
N LYS A 121 17.04 -2.38 -6.36
CA LYS A 121 17.63 -3.72 -6.54
C LYS A 121 17.46 -4.58 -5.29
N GLN A 122 17.68 -4.02 -4.10
CA GLN A 122 17.47 -4.73 -2.84
C GLN A 122 16.01 -5.14 -2.65
N ILE A 123 15.06 -4.25 -2.95
CA ILE A 123 13.62 -4.57 -2.92
C ILE A 123 13.30 -5.70 -3.90
N GLN A 124 13.82 -5.65 -5.12
CA GLN A 124 13.61 -6.70 -6.13
C GLN A 124 14.18 -8.05 -5.67
N GLU A 125 15.38 -8.06 -5.09
CA GLU A 125 16.00 -9.27 -4.56
C GLU A 125 15.16 -9.90 -3.43
N ILE A 126 14.72 -9.09 -2.46
CA ILE A 126 13.84 -9.57 -1.38
C ILE A 126 12.53 -10.14 -1.94
N ASN A 127 11.91 -9.44 -2.91
CA ASN A 127 10.69 -9.91 -3.55
C ASN A 127 10.91 -11.22 -4.33
N TRP A 128 12.06 -11.36 -5.00
CA TRP A 128 12.42 -12.57 -5.71
C TRP A 128 12.62 -13.75 -4.73
N GLN A 129 13.35 -13.54 -3.64
CA GLN A 129 13.54 -14.54 -2.59
C GLN A 129 12.20 -14.96 -1.97
N ARG A 130 11.34 -13.99 -1.62
CA ARG A 130 10.00 -14.26 -1.08
C ARG A 130 9.17 -15.10 -2.05
N LYS A 131 9.15 -14.72 -3.33
CA LYS A 131 8.43 -15.47 -4.36
C LYS A 131 8.94 -16.90 -4.48
N ASN A 132 10.26 -17.10 -4.48
CA ASN A 132 10.86 -18.43 -4.58
C ASN A 132 10.47 -19.32 -3.37
N MET A 133 10.55 -18.78 -2.15
CA MET A 133 10.15 -19.52 -0.95
C MET A 133 8.66 -19.88 -0.96
N GLN A 134 7.80 -18.93 -1.36
CA GLN A 134 6.36 -19.14 -1.43
C GLN A 134 5.98 -20.19 -2.48
N THR A 135 6.59 -20.17 -3.68
CA THR A 135 6.35 -21.19 -4.70
C THR A 135 6.74 -22.58 -4.22
N GLN A 136 7.92 -22.72 -3.60
CA GLN A 136 8.37 -24.02 -3.06
C GLN A 136 7.47 -24.52 -1.92
N GLY A 137 6.99 -23.63 -1.05
CA GLY A 137 6.03 -23.96 -0.01
C GLY A 137 4.68 -24.40 -0.58
N GLY A 138 4.18 -23.67 -1.58
CA GLY A 138 2.93 -23.97 -2.28
C GLY A 138 2.95 -25.32 -3.00
N ASP A 139 4.04 -25.66 -3.68
CA ASP A 139 4.19 -26.97 -4.34
C ASP A 139 4.15 -28.13 -3.33
N LYS A 140 4.80 -27.98 -2.18
CA LYS A 140 4.73 -28.97 -1.09
C LYS A 140 3.32 -29.11 -0.55
N LEU A 141 2.63 -27.99 -0.35
CA LEU A 141 1.25 -27.99 0.16
C LEU A 141 0.31 -28.70 -0.82
N ARG A 142 0.44 -28.43 -2.13
CA ARG A 142 -0.33 -29.09 -3.19
C ARG A 142 -0.08 -30.59 -3.26
N ASN A 143 1.17 -31.02 -3.07
CA ASN A 143 1.51 -32.45 -3.06
C ASN A 143 0.93 -33.16 -1.84
N LEU A 144 0.99 -32.54 -0.65
CA LEU A 144 0.40 -33.09 0.57
C LEU A 144 -1.13 -33.15 0.48
N GLU A 145 -1.76 -32.12 -0.08
CA GLU A 145 -3.21 -32.10 -0.33
C GLU A 145 -3.62 -33.22 -1.29
N SER A 146 -2.91 -33.39 -2.41
CA SER A 146 -3.15 -34.49 -3.35
C SER A 146 -2.99 -35.87 -2.70
N SER A 147 -1.94 -36.07 -1.90
CA SER A 147 -1.74 -37.31 -1.15
C SER A 147 -2.84 -37.54 -0.12
N TRP A 148 -3.29 -36.50 0.57
CA TRP A 148 -4.38 -36.58 1.54
C TRP A 148 -5.70 -36.96 0.86
N VAL A 149 -6.06 -36.28 -0.24
CA VAL A 149 -7.25 -36.63 -1.03
C VAL A 149 -7.16 -38.08 -1.52
N GLY A 150 -6.00 -38.51 -2.05
CA GLY A 150 -5.79 -39.88 -2.51
C GLY A 150 -5.95 -40.93 -1.40
N LEU A 151 -5.42 -40.67 -0.19
CA LEU A 151 -5.57 -41.55 0.96
C LEU A 151 -7.02 -41.63 1.44
N VAL A 152 -7.73 -40.49 1.49
CA VAL A 152 -9.14 -40.43 1.88
C VAL A 152 -10.00 -41.20 0.88
N SER A 153 -9.81 -40.98 -0.43
CA SER A 153 -10.51 -41.72 -1.48
C SER A 153 -10.26 -43.22 -1.39
N LYS A 154 -9.01 -43.64 -1.16
CA LYS A 154 -8.67 -45.06 -1.01
C LYS A 154 -9.29 -45.68 0.23
N ASN A 155 -9.32 -44.97 1.36
CA ASN A 155 -10.03 -45.44 2.56
C ASN A 155 -11.52 -45.60 2.30
N TYR A 156 -12.13 -44.66 1.58
CA TYR A 156 -13.53 -44.74 1.19
C TYR A 156 -13.82 -45.94 0.27
N GLU A 157 -12.95 -46.21 -0.72
CA GLU A 157 -13.05 -47.38 -1.59
C GLU A 157 -12.95 -48.69 -0.80
N ILE A 158 -12.06 -48.77 0.19
CA ILE A 158 -11.93 -49.93 1.07
C ILE A 158 -13.18 -50.11 1.93
N GLU A 159 -13.67 -49.05 2.58
CA GLU A 159 -14.90 -49.08 3.37
C GLU A 159 -16.09 -49.54 2.52
N GLN A 160 -16.19 -49.06 1.28
CA GLN A 160 -17.23 -49.49 0.34
C GLN A 160 -17.10 -50.98 -0.02
N ALA A 161 -15.88 -51.47 -0.28
CA ALA A 161 -15.64 -52.88 -0.58
C ALA A 161 -15.94 -53.78 0.63
N CYS A 162 -15.54 -53.38 1.84
CA CYS A 162 -15.89 -54.08 3.08
C CYS A 162 -17.41 -54.16 3.27
N ALA A 163 -18.14 -53.05 3.08
CA ALA A 163 -19.60 -53.05 3.18
C ALA A 163 -20.28 -53.96 2.13
N GLN A 164 -19.70 -54.08 0.92
CA GLN A 164 -20.18 -55.02 -0.09
C GLN A 164 -19.93 -56.47 0.30
N LEU A 165 -18.72 -56.79 0.78
CA LEU A 165 -18.36 -58.12 1.26
C LEU A 165 -19.23 -58.54 2.47
N GLU A 166 -19.45 -57.66 3.44
CA GLU A 166 -20.35 -57.91 4.57
C GLU A 166 -21.79 -58.22 4.11
N LYS A 167 -22.25 -57.55 3.04
CA LYS A 167 -23.57 -57.82 2.44
C LYS A 167 -23.61 -59.16 1.70
N GLU A 168 -22.50 -59.59 1.11
CA GLU A 168 -22.38 -60.91 0.46
C GLU A 168 -22.27 -62.04 1.48
N GLU A 169 -21.45 -61.89 2.52
CA GLU A 169 -21.37 -62.85 3.64
C GLU A 169 -22.70 -62.96 4.38
N GLY A 170 -23.41 -61.86 4.63
CA GLY A 170 -24.76 -61.90 5.19
C GLY A 170 -25.78 -62.64 4.31
N LYS A 171 -25.60 -62.65 2.98
CA LYS A 171 -26.42 -63.46 2.06
C LYS A 171 -26.00 -64.93 2.08
N GLU A 172 -24.71 -65.24 2.13
CA GLU A 172 -24.21 -66.62 2.22
C GLU A 172 -24.52 -67.29 3.56
N ASP A 173 -24.50 -66.56 4.68
CA ASP A 173 -24.97 -67.08 5.96
C ASP A 173 -26.49 -67.23 5.97
N GLY A 174 -27.21 -66.36 5.26
CA GLY A 174 -28.61 -66.58 4.89
C GLY A 174 -28.79 -67.90 4.12
N ASP A 175 -27.97 -68.16 3.10
CA ASP A 175 -28.08 -69.35 2.26
C ASP A 175 -27.60 -70.64 2.98
N LYS A 176 -26.59 -70.57 3.86
CA LYS A 176 -26.20 -71.68 4.76
C LYS A 176 -27.25 -71.95 5.83
N SER A 177 -27.96 -70.93 6.30
CA SER A 177 -29.14 -71.12 7.16
C SER A 177 -30.30 -71.76 6.39
N VAL A 178 -30.48 -71.45 5.11
CA VAL A 178 -31.48 -72.08 4.22
C VAL A 178 -31.09 -73.52 3.85
N VAL A 179 -29.81 -73.82 3.62
CA VAL A 179 -29.32 -75.19 3.37
C VAL A 179 -29.37 -76.06 4.63
N LYS A 180 -29.20 -75.48 5.84
CA LYS A 180 -29.53 -76.17 7.11
C LYS A 180 -31.03 -76.25 7.39
N ALA A 181 -31.85 -75.34 6.88
CA ALA A 181 -33.30 -75.32 7.07
C ALA A 181 -34.09 -76.18 6.06
N ASN A 182 -33.48 -76.61 4.94
CA ASN A 182 -34.12 -77.55 4.01
C ASN A 182 -34.27 -79.00 4.53
N GLY A 183 -34.01 -79.21 5.83
CA GLY A 183 -34.43 -80.39 6.61
C GLY A 183 -35.80 -80.24 7.32
N SER A 184 -36.52 -79.13 7.19
CA SER A 184 -37.90 -79.07 7.72
C SER A 184 -38.79 -78.06 6.99
N GLN A 185 -39.89 -78.60 6.45
CA GLN A 185 -41.02 -77.88 5.85
C GLN A 185 -41.61 -76.81 6.79
N GLY A 186 -42.17 -75.73 6.25
CA GLY A 186 -43.14 -74.90 6.99
C GLY A 186 -43.46 -73.54 6.37
N LYS A 187 -44.69 -73.42 5.85
CA LYS A 187 -45.34 -72.32 5.13
C LYS A 187 -45.57 -70.98 5.87
N GLU A 188 -45.63 -69.92 5.04
CA GLU A 188 -46.57 -68.77 4.97
C GLU A 188 -46.64 -67.71 6.10
N GLY A 189 -46.66 -66.43 5.68
CA GLY A 189 -47.14 -65.31 6.49
C GLY A 189 -46.71 -63.91 6.03
N THR A 190 -47.54 -63.29 5.18
CA THR A 190 -47.47 -61.96 4.56
C THR A 190 -47.47 -60.78 5.55
N GLY A 191 -46.81 -59.67 5.20
CA GLY A 191 -46.95 -58.37 5.87
C GLY A 191 -46.13 -57.25 5.22
N GLN A 192 -46.80 -56.41 4.43
CA GLN A 192 -46.26 -55.27 3.67
C GLN A 192 -46.41 -53.98 4.50
N SER A 193 -45.40 -53.10 4.52
CA SER A 193 -45.60 -51.64 4.59
C SER A 193 -44.32 -50.86 4.30
N ASP A 194 -44.55 -49.70 3.69
CA ASP A 194 -43.70 -48.88 2.85
C ASP A 194 -42.74 -47.90 3.56
N VAL A 195 -41.61 -47.65 2.88
CA VAL A 195 -40.99 -46.34 2.53
C VAL A 195 -40.79 -45.27 3.63
N LYS A 196 -39.53 -44.90 3.89
CA LYS A 196 -39.01 -43.55 3.55
C LYS A 196 -37.49 -43.42 3.59
N GLU A 197 -36.97 -43.15 2.41
CA GLU A 197 -35.65 -42.65 2.07
C GLU A 197 -35.46 -41.21 2.59
N LYS A 198 -34.29 -40.90 3.16
CA LYS A 198 -33.71 -39.55 3.17
C LYS A 198 -32.21 -39.66 2.92
N LYS A 199 -31.82 -39.41 1.67
CA LYS A 199 -30.48 -38.95 1.30
C LYS A 199 -30.42 -37.45 1.57
N GLU A 200 -29.52 -37.01 2.43
CA GLU A 200 -29.06 -35.62 2.45
C GLU A 200 -27.81 -35.53 1.56
N GLU A 201 -27.97 -34.92 0.39
CA GLU A 201 -26.89 -34.40 -0.43
C GLU A 201 -26.31 -33.15 0.25
N ASN A 202 -25.04 -33.18 0.65
CA ASN A 202 -24.28 -31.98 0.94
C ASN A 202 -23.50 -31.56 -0.31
N LYS A 203 -23.93 -30.45 -0.93
CA LYS A 203 -23.23 -29.76 -2.03
C LYS A 203 -21.94 -29.08 -1.53
N PRO A 204 -20.89 -29.00 -2.37
CA PRO A 204 -19.70 -28.21 -2.06
C PRO A 204 -19.98 -26.72 -2.26
N ASN A 205 -19.51 -25.91 -1.31
CA ASN A 205 -19.63 -24.46 -1.29
C ASN A 205 -18.58 -23.84 -2.22
N ASP A 206 -18.99 -23.47 -3.44
CA ASP A 206 -18.18 -22.71 -4.40
C ASP A 206 -18.24 -21.22 -4.04
N ARG A 207 -17.10 -20.66 -3.61
CA ARG A 207 -16.95 -19.21 -3.45
C ARG A 207 -15.66 -18.74 -4.11
N THR A 208 -15.63 -18.85 -5.43
CA THR A 208 -14.75 -18.05 -6.27
C THR A 208 -15.54 -17.45 -7.43
N LYS A 209 -15.81 -16.15 -7.37
CA LYS A 209 -16.10 -15.35 -8.57
C LYS A 209 -14.94 -14.38 -8.82
N PRO A 210 -14.33 -14.36 -10.01
CA PRO A 210 -13.48 -13.27 -10.43
C PRO A 210 -14.36 -12.08 -10.85
N VAL A 211 -13.97 -10.87 -10.45
CA VAL A 211 -14.53 -9.62 -10.97
C VAL A 211 -13.59 -9.15 -12.08
N ASP A 212 -14.16 -8.98 -13.28
CA ASP A 212 -13.50 -8.48 -14.49
C ASP A 212 -13.42 -6.93 -14.44
N PRO A 213 -12.25 -6.30 -14.67
CA PRO A 213 -12.14 -4.84 -14.73
C PRO A 213 -12.38 -4.36 -16.17
N SER A 214 -13.63 -4.02 -16.47
CA SER A 214 -13.97 -3.17 -17.62
C SER A 214 -15.31 -2.48 -17.37
N GLN A 215 -15.29 -1.44 -16.51
CA GLN A 215 -16.00 -0.16 -16.64
C GLN A 215 -15.30 0.87 -15.75
#